data_AF-Q95KR4-F1
#
_entry.id   AF-Q95KR4-F1
#
_cell.length_a   1.000
_cell.length_b   1.000
_cell.length_c   1.000
_cell.angle_alpha   90.00
_cell.angle_beta   90.00
_cell.angle_gamma   90.00
#
_symmetry.space_group_name_H-M   'P 1'
#
loop_
_entity.id
_entity.type
_entity.pdbx_description
1 polymer ?
#
loop_
_entity_poly.entity_id
_entity_poly.type
_entity_poly.pdbx_seq_one_letter_code
_entity_poly.pdbx_strand_id
1 'polypeptide(L)'
;CSELMEEKAAPLLEEEMARHPQLRESWGTAQKAWERRRPGLSLPPGFQAQHGIAIMVYTNSSNTLYRELNRAVRTLGDSRESYMTRFPFKALHFYLTRGPQLLQSSGGCSRGPGETVFRGVSSLRFAPKGLGDSVRFGQFASSSKDEAVARRFGTATFFSLRTCFGAPIEALSVFPDERE
;
A
#
# COMPACT_ATOMS: atom_id res chain seq x y z
N CYS A 1 16.15 2.53 9.62
CA CYS A 1 15.63 3.11 10.88
C CYS A 1 14.27 2.51 11.25
N SER A 2 14.04 1.22 10.99
CA SER A 2 12.73 0.59 11.25
C SER A 2 12.36 0.66 12.73
N GLU A 3 13.26 0.25 13.63
CA GLU A 3 13.03 0.27 15.08
C GLU A 3 12.68 1.67 15.60
N LEU A 4 13.47 2.68 15.24
CA LEU A 4 13.19 4.08 15.59
C LEU A 4 11.84 4.57 15.06
N MET A 5 11.42 4.11 13.88
CA MET A 5 10.12 4.50 13.32
C MET A 5 8.96 3.77 14.00
N GLU A 6 9.14 2.51 14.44
CA GLU A 6 8.12 1.82 15.24
C GLU A 6 7.82 2.58 16.54
N GLU A 7 8.85 3.14 17.18
CA GLU A 7 8.70 3.97 18.39
C GLU A 7 8.03 5.32 18.10
N LYS A 8 8.37 5.96 16.98
CA LYS A 8 7.91 7.32 16.66
C LYS A 8 6.60 7.40 15.87
N ALA A 9 6.18 6.32 15.22
CA ALA A 9 5.04 6.37 14.30
C ALA A 9 3.70 6.52 15.02
N ALA A 10 3.54 6.00 16.24
CA ALA A 10 2.29 6.11 16.99
C ALA A 10 1.88 7.58 17.27
N PRO A 11 2.71 8.43 17.91
CA PRO A 11 2.33 9.83 18.12
C PRO A 11 2.14 10.61 16.81
N LEU A 12 2.94 10.30 15.78
CA LEU A 12 2.75 10.90 14.45
C LEU A 12 1.38 10.54 13.86
N LEU A 13 0.94 9.29 14.00
CA LEU A 13 -0.36 8.86 13.51
C LEU A 13 -1.51 9.57 14.22
N GLU A 14 -1.41 9.77 15.55
CA GLU A 14 -2.41 10.54 16.31
C GLU A 14 -2.50 11.99 15.80
N GLU A 15 -1.36 12.64 15.53
CA GLU A 15 -1.33 13.99 14.92
C GLU A 15 -1.96 14.01 13.52
N GLU A 16 -1.68 12.99 12.70
CA GLU A 16 -2.24 12.85 11.36
C GLU A 16 -3.77 12.67 11.41
N MET A 17 -4.27 11.80 12.30
CA MET A 17 -5.69 11.57 12.51
C MET A 17 -6.40 12.81 13.08
N ALA A 18 -5.75 13.57 13.96
CA ALA A 18 -6.31 14.81 14.49
C ALA A 18 -6.53 15.88 13.40
N ARG A 19 -5.69 15.89 12.36
CA ARG A 19 -5.71 16.87 11.26
C ARG A 19 -6.44 16.38 10.01
N HIS A 20 -6.76 15.09 9.92
CA HIS A 20 -7.41 14.48 8.75
C HIS A 20 -8.61 13.62 9.17
N PRO A 21 -9.84 14.18 9.19
CA PRO A 21 -11.03 13.49 9.69
C PRO A 21 -11.33 12.15 9.01
N GLN A 22 -11.10 12.06 7.71
CA GLN A 22 -11.35 10.83 6.94
C GLN A 22 -10.30 9.76 7.23
N LEU A 23 -9.03 10.13 7.48
CA LEU A 23 -8.03 9.20 7.99
C LEU A 23 -8.46 8.63 9.34
N ARG A 24 -8.88 9.49 10.27
CA ARG A 24 -9.35 9.07 11.60
C ARG A 24 -10.53 8.10 11.53
N GLU A 25 -11.53 8.40 10.71
CA GLU A 25 -12.70 7.53 10.52
C GLU A 25 -12.32 6.19 9.86
N SER A 26 -11.53 6.24 8.80
CA SER A 26 -11.05 5.04 8.09
C SER A 26 -10.21 4.16 9.01
N TRP A 27 -9.31 4.76 9.79
CA TRP A 27 -8.48 4.06 10.77
C TRP A 27 -9.33 3.41 11.87
N GLY A 28 -10.28 4.13 12.47
CA GLY A 28 -11.17 3.58 13.48
C GLY A 28 -12.04 2.42 12.96
N THR A 29 -12.48 2.49 11.71
CA THR A 29 -13.22 1.41 11.04
C THR A 29 -12.32 0.20 10.79
N ALA A 30 -11.12 0.43 10.27
CA ALA A 30 -10.13 -0.60 10.01
C ALA A 30 -9.65 -1.28 11.30
N GLN A 31 -9.53 -0.55 12.42
CA GLN A 31 -9.18 -1.11 13.72
C GLN A 31 -10.23 -2.12 14.20
N LYS A 32 -11.53 -1.78 14.11
CA LYS A 32 -12.62 -2.72 14.45
C LYS A 32 -12.62 -3.96 13.55
N ALA A 33 -12.33 -3.78 12.26
CA ALA A 33 -12.21 -4.90 11.32
C ALA A 33 -11.00 -5.79 11.64
N TRP A 34 -9.87 -5.19 11.99
CA TRP A 34 -8.66 -5.87 12.43
C TRP A 34 -8.90 -6.73 13.66
N GLU A 35 -9.52 -6.20 14.71
CA GLU A 35 -9.82 -6.94 15.94
C GLU A 35 -10.64 -8.20 15.68
N ARG A 36 -11.59 -8.14 14.73
CA ARG A 36 -12.41 -9.29 14.33
C ARG A 36 -11.65 -10.32 13.52
N ARG A 37 -10.74 -9.89 12.63
CA ARG A 37 -10.02 -10.77 11.70
C ARG A 37 -8.74 -11.36 12.29
N ARG A 38 -8.06 -10.63 13.18
CA ARG A 38 -6.77 -10.99 13.77
C ARG A 38 -6.70 -12.42 14.31
N PRO A 39 -7.71 -12.96 15.02
CA PRO A 39 -7.64 -14.33 15.52
C PRO A 39 -7.48 -15.41 14.43
N GLY A 40 -7.93 -15.14 13.21
CA GLY A 40 -7.82 -16.06 12.07
C GLY A 40 -6.56 -15.89 11.22
N LEU A 41 -5.64 -14.99 11.59
CA LEU A 41 -4.47 -14.66 10.79
C LEU A 41 -3.19 -15.24 11.41
N SER A 42 -2.39 -15.91 10.58
CA SER A 42 -1.00 -16.26 10.91
C SER A 42 -0.08 -15.17 10.38
N LEU A 43 0.53 -14.40 11.29
CA LEU A 43 1.33 -13.24 10.95
C LEU A 43 2.81 -13.46 11.30
N PRO A 44 3.75 -12.91 10.51
CA PRO A 44 5.17 -13.09 10.75
C PRO A 44 5.64 -12.33 12.01
N PRO A 45 6.78 -12.72 12.61
CA PRO A 45 7.37 -11.99 13.73
C PRO A 45 7.58 -10.50 13.40
N GLY A 46 7.26 -9.64 14.37
CA GLY A 46 7.35 -8.18 14.22
C GLY A 46 6.16 -7.54 13.49
N PHE A 47 5.22 -8.32 12.93
CA PHE A 47 4.01 -7.76 12.35
C PHE A 47 3.02 -7.31 13.44
N GLN A 48 3.01 -6.01 13.70
CA GLN A 48 2.09 -5.35 14.64
C GLN A 48 0.73 -5.00 14.02
N ALA A 49 -0.26 -4.68 14.88
CA ALA A 49 -1.62 -4.34 14.47
C ALA A 49 -1.70 -3.17 13.49
N GLN A 50 -0.88 -2.14 13.71
CA GLN A 50 -0.83 -0.92 12.92
C GLN A 50 -0.48 -1.20 11.45
N HIS A 51 0.34 -2.21 11.18
CA HIS A 51 0.65 -2.65 9.82
C HIS A 51 -0.59 -3.19 9.10
N GLY A 52 -1.34 -4.07 9.78
CA GLY A 52 -2.56 -4.65 9.23
C GLY A 52 -3.66 -3.62 9.05
N ILE A 53 -3.83 -2.73 10.04
CA ILE A 53 -4.79 -1.63 9.97
C ILE A 53 -4.43 -0.70 8.81
N ALA A 54 -3.16 -0.33 8.63
CA ALA A 54 -2.73 0.51 7.50
C ALA A 54 -3.04 -0.14 6.13
N ILE A 55 -2.88 -1.46 6.00
CA ILE A 55 -3.26 -2.21 4.79
C ILE A 55 -4.78 -2.17 4.58
N MET A 56 -5.59 -2.40 5.62
CA MET A 56 -7.04 -2.29 5.54
C MET A 56 -7.50 -0.87 5.16
N VAL A 57 -6.82 0.15 5.68
CA VAL A 57 -7.06 1.56 5.33
C VAL A 57 -6.73 1.83 3.86
N TYR A 58 -5.64 1.27 3.33
CA TYR A 58 -5.23 1.45 1.94
C TYR A 58 -6.13 0.75 0.94
N THR A 59 -6.60 -0.46 1.28
CA THR A 59 -7.46 -1.29 0.41
C THR A 59 -8.93 -0.86 0.44
N ASN A 60 -9.31 0.05 1.34
CA ASN A 60 -10.67 0.58 1.40
C ASN A 60 -10.93 1.58 0.26
N SER A 61 -11.28 1.08 -0.91
CA SER A 61 -11.68 1.88 -2.07
C SER A 61 -13.05 2.56 -1.94
N SER A 62 -13.81 2.33 -0.85
CA SER A 62 -15.05 3.06 -0.55
C SER A 62 -14.82 4.53 -0.20
N ASN A 63 -13.57 4.92 0.04
CA ASN A 63 -13.18 6.30 0.31
C ASN A 63 -11.96 6.72 -0.52
N THR A 64 -11.61 8.00 -0.48
CA THR A 64 -10.54 8.60 -1.33
C THR A 64 -9.13 8.50 -0.76
N LEU A 65 -8.95 7.95 0.45
CA LEU A 65 -7.70 8.07 1.20
C LEU A 65 -6.51 7.39 0.52
N TYR A 66 -6.72 6.22 -0.11
CA TYR A 66 -5.68 5.57 -0.89
C TYR A 66 -5.23 6.43 -2.09
N ARG A 67 -6.15 7.18 -2.71
CA ARG A 67 -5.84 8.11 -3.81
C ARG A 67 -5.08 9.33 -3.29
N GLU A 68 -5.49 9.87 -2.15
CA GLU A 68 -4.81 11.00 -1.50
C GLU A 68 -3.39 10.64 -1.05
N LEU A 69 -3.21 9.48 -0.40
CA LEU A 69 -1.90 8.97 -0.02
C LEU A 69 -1.01 8.79 -1.25
N ASN A 70 -1.48 8.08 -2.28
CA ASN A 70 -0.72 7.88 -3.51
C ASN A 70 -0.39 9.19 -4.22
N ARG A 71 -1.28 10.20 -4.18
CA ARG A 71 -1.01 11.54 -4.69
C ARG A 71 0.07 12.23 -3.88
N ALA A 72 -0.04 12.24 -2.55
CA ALA A 72 0.95 12.83 -1.67
C ALA A 72 2.33 12.20 -1.85
N VAL A 73 2.42 10.87 -1.98
CA VAL A 73 3.70 10.19 -2.24
C VAL A 73 4.29 10.64 -3.57
N ARG A 74 3.47 10.76 -4.61
CA ARG A 74 3.90 11.19 -5.95
C ARG A 74 4.35 12.65 -6.01
N THR A 75 3.69 13.56 -5.30
CA THR A 75 3.91 15.01 -5.45
C THR A 75 4.64 15.66 -4.30
N LEU A 76 4.73 15.01 -3.14
CA LEU A 76 5.36 15.55 -1.93
C LEU A 76 6.45 14.65 -1.36
N GLY A 77 6.62 13.42 -1.87
CA GLY A 77 7.68 12.49 -1.48
C GLY A 77 8.93 12.54 -2.36
N ASP A 78 9.04 13.53 -3.24
CA ASP A 78 10.12 13.69 -4.22
C ASP A 78 11.41 14.26 -3.61
N SER A 79 11.29 15.05 -2.53
CA SER A 79 12.41 15.62 -1.79
C SER A 79 12.22 15.51 -0.29
N ARG A 80 13.34 15.47 0.44
CA ARG A 80 13.33 15.43 1.91
C ARG A 80 12.62 16.65 2.49
N GLU A 81 12.90 17.84 1.97
CA GLU A 81 12.28 19.08 2.44
C GLU A 81 10.76 19.03 2.29
N SER A 82 10.27 18.66 1.10
CA SER A 82 8.83 18.49 0.85
C SER A 82 8.20 17.44 1.77
N TYR A 83 8.87 16.30 1.93
CA TYR A 83 8.38 15.23 2.78
C TYR A 83 8.27 15.68 4.24
N MET A 84 9.30 16.37 4.75
CA MET A 84 9.31 16.81 6.15
C MET A 84 8.26 17.89 6.41
N THR A 85 8.13 18.87 5.51
CA THR A 85 7.30 20.07 5.72
C THR A 85 5.83 19.90 5.32
N ARG A 86 5.54 19.17 4.23
CA ARG A 86 4.22 19.15 3.59
C ARG A 86 3.55 17.78 3.55
N PHE A 87 4.29 16.68 3.64
CA PHE A 87 3.68 15.35 3.51
C PHE A 87 2.82 15.00 4.74
N PRO A 88 1.51 14.73 4.57
CA PRO A 88 0.56 14.65 5.69
C PRO A 88 0.34 13.23 6.23
N PHE A 89 1.04 12.22 5.72
CA PHE A 89 0.77 10.80 6.02
C PHE A 89 2.03 10.03 6.42
N LYS A 90 2.96 10.63 7.16
CA LYS A 90 4.28 10.05 7.50
C LYS A 90 4.15 8.69 8.21
N ALA A 91 3.30 8.61 9.23
CA ALA A 91 3.09 7.37 10.00
C ALA A 91 2.31 6.35 9.19
N LEU A 92 1.21 6.75 8.54
CA LEU A 92 0.46 5.87 7.64
C LEU A 92 1.34 5.28 6.53
N HIS A 93 2.17 6.12 5.89
CA HIS A 93 3.13 5.71 4.88
C HIS A 93 4.16 4.73 5.44
N PHE A 94 4.68 4.96 6.65
CA PHE A 94 5.59 4.05 7.32
C PHE A 94 4.96 2.68 7.56
N TYR A 95 3.79 2.62 8.22
CA TYR A 95 3.12 1.35 8.51
C TYR A 95 2.72 0.59 7.24
N LEU A 96 2.24 1.31 6.21
CA LEU A 96 1.90 0.70 4.93
C LEU A 96 3.13 0.28 4.11
N THR A 97 4.30 0.87 4.34
CA THR A 97 5.56 0.39 3.77
C THR A 97 6.04 -0.86 4.50
N ARG A 98 5.99 -0.84 5.84
CA ARG A 98 6.57 -1.87 6.68
C ARG A 98 5.74 -3.16 6.70
N GLY A 99 4.42 -3.06 6.67
CA GLY A 99 3.52 -4.21 6.67
C GLY A 99 3.80 -5.20 5.54
N PRO A 100 3.71 -4.80 4.25
CA PRO A 100 4.05 -5.65 3.12
C PRO A 100 5.49 -6.18 3.17
N GLN A 101 6.46 -5.39 3.62
CA GLN A 101 7.85 -5.86 3.79
C GLN A 101 7.97 -7.01 4.81
N LEU A 102 7.15 -7.01 5.86
CA LEU A 102 7.12 -8.07 6.86
C LEU A 102 6.36 -9.31 6.34
N LEU A 103 5.29 -9.12 5.55
CA LEU A 103 4.52 -10.20 4.93
C LEU A 103 5.28 -10.89 3.79
N GLN A 104 6.15 -10.15 3.11
CA GLN A 104 7.01 -10.69 2.08
C GLN A 104 7.92 -11.76 2.68
N SER A 105 7.89 -12.98 2.11
CA SER A 105 8.85 -14.02 2.48
C SER A 105 10.27 -13.55 2.15
N SER A 106 11.15 -13.53 3.15
CA SER A 106 12.52 -12.98 3.10
C SER A 106 13.35 -13.59 1.96
N GLY A 107 13.45 -12.90 0.83
CA GLY A 107 14.20 -13.44 -0.31
C GLY A 107 14.15 -12.63 -1.60
N GLY A 108 13.24 -11.65 -1.73
CA GLY A 108 13.17 -10.77 -2.90
C GLY A 108 13.19 -11.54 -4.22
N CYS A 109 13.92 -11.02 -5.21
CA CYS A 109 14.12 -11.72 -6.49
C CYS A 109 15.14 -12.87 -6.43
N SER A 110 15.79 -13.12 -5.28
CA SER A 110 16.81 -14.15 -5.13
C SER A 110 16.25 -15.58 -5.04
N ARG A 111 14.94 -15.72 -4.78
CA ARG A 111 14.26 -17.03 -4.59
C ARG A 111 13.46 -17.53 -5.79
N GLY A 112 13.38 -16.76 -6.88
CA GLY A 112 12.64 -17.18 -8.06
C GLY A 112 12.18 -16.00 -8.91
N PRO A 113 11.42 -16.28 -9.98
CA PRO A 113 11.08 -15.29 -11.00
C PRO A 113 10.01 -14.28 -10.55
N GLY A 114 9.67 -14.18 -9.25
CA GLY A 114 8.59 -13.31 -8.75
C GLY A 114 7.17 -13.77 -9.15
N GLU A 115 6.17 -13.08 -8.62
CA GLU A 115 4.75 -13.32 -8.92
C GLU A 115 4.30 -12.47 -10.10
N THR A 116 3.44 -13.04 -10.95
CA THR A 116 2.78 -12.30 -12.04
C THR A 116 1.50 -11.67 -11.51
N VAL A 117 1.37 -10.37 -11.70
CA VAL A 117 0.23 -9.57 -11.25
C VAL A 117 -0.15 -8.54 -12.30
N PHE A 118 -1.39 -8.07 -12.23
CA PHE A 118 -1.99 -7.21 -13.23
C PHE A 118 -2.51 -5.92 -12.62
N ARG A 119 -2.39 -4.82 -13.36
CA ARG A 119 -2.91 -3.52 -12.93
C ARG A 119 -3.54 -2.77 -14.09
N GLY A 120 -4.84 -2.54 -13.98
CA GLY A 120 -5.60 -1.68 -14.88
C GLY A 120 -5.54 -0.21 -14.46
N VAL A 121 -5.49 0.68 -15.45
CA VAL A 121 -5.65 2.13 -15.26
C VAL A 121 -6.69 2.66 -16.24
N SER A 122 -7.68 3.39 -15.72
CA SER A 122 -8.86 3.82 -16.48
C SER A 122 -8.64 5.04 -17.37
N SER A 123 -7.89 6.04 -16.93
CA SER A 123 -7.83 7.35 -17.61
C SER A 123 -6.47 7.73 -18.18
N LEU A 124 -5.38 7.15 -17.68
CA LEU A 124 -4.02 7.52 -18.08
C LEU A 124 -3.45 6.50 -19.07
N ARG A 125 -2.85 7.01 -20.14
CA ARG A 125 -2.06 6.25 -21.11
C ARG A 125 -0.58 6.46 -20.82
N PHE A 126 0.11 5.42 -20.37
CA PHE A 126 1.55 5.44 -20.15
C PHE A 126 2.27 4.83 -21.35
N ALA A 127 3.34 5.48 -21.80
CA ALA A 127 4.23 4.95 -22.81
C ALA A 127 5.68 5.10 -22.30
N PRO A 128 6.48 4.02 -22.27
CA PRO A 128 7.91 4.13 -22.04
C PRO A 128 8.57 4.87 -23.22
N LYS A 129 9.76 5.46 -23.00
CA LYS A 129 10.48 6.13 -24.10
C LYS A 129 11.06 5.09 -25.07
N GLY A 130 11.44 3.92 -24.56
CA GLY A 130 11.92 2.78 -25.32
C GLY A 130 11.70 1.44 -24.62
N LEU A 131 11.85 0.36 -25.39
CA LEU A 131 11.88 -0.99 -24.82
C LEU A 131 13.13 -1.16 -23.96
N GLY A 132 12.97 -1.72 -22.77
CA GLY A 132 14.06 -1.89 -21.80
C GLY A 132 14.25 -0.72 -20.83
N ASP A 133 13.47 0.36 -20.98
CA ASP A 133 13.50 1.48 -20.03
C ASP A 133 13.16 1.02 -18.60
N SER A 134 13.92 1.56 -17.64
CA SER A 134 13.60 1.40 -16.23
C SER A 134 12.45 2.33 -15.84
N VAL A 135 11.35 1.75 -15.37
CA VAL A 135 10.16 2.49 -14.90
C VAL A 135 9.96 2.23 -13.42
N ARG A 136 9.62 3.29 -12.68
CA ARG A 136 9.26 3.21 -11.25
C ARG A 136 7.98 3.98 -11.00
N PHE A 137 7.00 3.35 -10.35
CA PHE A 137 5.76 4.03 -9.96
C PHE A 137 5.97 5.12 -8.90
N GLY A 138 6.92 4.90 -7.98
CA GLY A 138 7.24 5.83 -6.88
C GLY A 138 6.23 5.80 -5.72
N GLN A 139 4.94 5.65 -6.04
CA GLN A 139 3.85 5.38 -5.11
C GLN A 139 3.63 3.88 -4.89
N PHE A 140 2.76 3.54 -3.92
CA PHE A 140 2.19 2.20 -3.84
C PHE A 140 1.37 1.89 -5.11
N ALA A 141 1.50 0.67 -5.58
CA ALA A 141 0.86 0.18 -6.80
C ALA A 141 0.10 -1.10 -6.51
N SER A 142 -1.16 -0.98 -6.09
CA SER A 142 -2.07 -2.12 -5.99
C SER A 142 -2.19 -2.82 -7.36
N SER A 143 -2.25 -4.15 -7.32
CA SER A 143 -2.31 -5.05 -8.47
C SER A 143 -3.04 -6.32 -8.05
N SER A 144 -3.69 -6.98 -8.99
CA SER A 144 -4.40 -8.24 -8.71
C SER A 144 -3.64 -9.42 -9.29
N LYS A 145 -3.73 -10.58 -8.63
CA LYS A 145 -3.34 -11.87 -9.23
C LYS A 145 -4.28 -12.31 -10.35
N ASP A 146 -5.47 -11.71 -10.42
CA ASP A 146 -6.49 -12.00 -11.42
C ASP A 146 -6.57 -10.88 -12.46
N GLU A 147 -6.30 -11.23 -13.72
CA GLU A 147 -6.32 -10.30 -14.84
C GLU A 147 -7.71 -9.70 -15.05
N ALA A 148 -8.77 -10.49 -14.90
CA ALA A 148 -10.15 -10.04 -15.09
C ALA A 148 -10.55 -9.03 -14.01
N VAL A 149 -10.08 -9.23 -12.78
CA VAL A 149 -10.24 -8.25 -11.70
C VAL A 149 -9.50 -6.96 -12.04
N ALA A 150 -8.22 -7.04 -12.43
CA ALA A 150 -7.44 -5.85 -12.78
C ALA A 150 -8.05 -5.03 -13.92
N ARG A 151 -8.68 -5.68 -14.91
CA ARG A 151 -9.35 -5.01 -16.03
C ARG A 151 -10.55 -4.17 -15.61
N ARG A 152 -11.19 -4.46 -14.46
CA ARG A 152 -12.30 -3.65 -13.92
C ARG A 152 -11.83 -2.23 -13.52
N PHE A 153 -10.55 -2.07 -13.20
CA PHE A 153 -9.94 -0.77 -12.88
C PHE A 153 -9.55 0.04 -14.13
N GLY A 154 -9.66 -0.57 -15.32
CA GLY A 154 -9.52 0.10 -16.60
C GLY A 154 -8.50 -0.54 -17.53
N THR A 155 -8.57 -0.12 -18.79
CA THR A 155 -7.77 -0.68 -19.90
C THR A 155 -7.05 0.39 -20.71
N ALA A 156 -7.10 1.66 -20.30
CA ALA A 156 -6.39 2.74 -21.00
C ALA A 156 -4.87 2.51 -20.95
N THR A 157 -4.37 2.06 -19.80
CA THR A 157 -3.10 1.33 -19.70
C THR A 157 -3.34 0.08 -18.90
N PHE A 158 -2.79 -1.04 -19.37
CA PHE A 158 -2.84 -2.30 -18.66
C PHE A 158 -1.43 -2.83 -18.44
N PHE A 159 -1.03 -2.96 -17.17
CA PHE A 159 0.28 -3.48 -16.80
C PHE A 159 0.18 -4.98 -16.51
N SER A 160 1.03 -5.75 -17.19
CA SER A 160 1.40 -7.10 -16.76
C SER A 160 2.76 -6.99 -16.08
N LEU A 161 2.79 -7.22 -14.77
CA LEU A 161 3.95 -7.02 -13.93
C LEU A 161 4.46 -8.36 -13.41
N ARG A 162 5.77 -8.45 -13.25
CA ARG A 162 6.43 -9.52 -12.52
C ARG A 162 7.10 -8.89 -11.30
N THR A 163 6.59 -9.16 -10.10
CA THR A 163 7.05 -8.52 -8.87
C THR A 163 7.67 -9.54 -7.92
N CYS A 164 8.83 -9.20 -7.35
CA CYS A 164 9.40 -9.95 -6.23
C CYS A 164 9.28 -9.19 -4.90
N PHE A 165 8.76 -7.96 -4.93
CA PHE A 165 8.65 -7.06 -3.77
C PHE A 165 7.19 -6.81 -3.35
N GLY A 166 6.23 -7.32 -4.11
CA GLY A 166 4.83 -7.37 -3.70
C GLY A 166 4.62 -8.36 -2.58
N ALA A 167 3.59 -8.14 -1.77
CA ALA A 167 3.12 -9.08 -0.78
C ALA A 167 1.62 -9.32 -1.01
N PRO A 168 1.14 -10.58 -0.99
CA PRO A 168 -0.28 -10.85 -1.05
C PRO A 168 -0.95 -10.29 0.21
N ILE A 169 -1.94 -9.43 0.02
CA ILE A 169 -2.66 -8.74 1.10
C ILE A 169 -4.14 -9.06 1.11
N GLU A 170 -4.62 -9.99 0.26
CA GLU A 170 -6.00 -10.49 0.19
C GLU A 170 -6.65 -10.70 1.58
N ALA A 171 -5.96 -11.41 2.50
CA ALA A 171 -6.46 -11.69 3.85
C ALA A 171 -6.62 -10.43 4.74
N LEU A 172 -5.97 -9.33 4.38
CA LEU A 172 -5.98 -8.03 5.03
C LEU A 172 -6.76 -6.97 4.24
N SER A 173 -7.27 -7.28 3.05
CA SER A 173 -7.97 -6.33 2.20
C SER A 173 -9.42 -6.13 2.65
N VAL A 174 -9.94 -4.91 2.51
CA VAL A 174 -11.38 -4.65 2.66
C VAL A 174 -12.19 -5.37 1.58
N PHE A 175 -11.58 -5.60 0.41
CA PHE A 175 -12.18 -6.30 -0.72
C PHE A 175 -11.32 -7.51 -1.14
N PRO A 176 -11.41 -8.66 -0.44
CA PRO A 176 -10.62 -9.84 -0.77
C PRO A 176 -10.81 -10.34 -2.22
N ASP A 177 -11.98 -10.12 -2.81
CA ASP A 177 -12.28 -10.46 -4.21
C ASP A 177 -11.41 -9.68 -5.21
N GLU A 178 -10.74 -8.61 -4.80
CA GLU A 178 -9.76 -7.89 -5.62
C GLU A 178 -8.44 -8.67 -5.77
N ARG A 179 -8.20 -9.70 -4.94
CA ARG A 179 -7.04 -10.61 -4.99
C ARG A 179 -5.70 -9.86 -5.06
N GLU A 180 -5.60 -8.83 -4.22
CA GLU A 180 -4.41 -7.97 -4.05
C GLU A 180 -3.23 -8.69 -3.36
#